data_AF-A0A7K4J9T3-F1
#
_entry.id   AF-A0A7K4J9T3-F1
#
_cell.length_a   1.000
_cell.length_b   1.000
_cell.length_c   1.000
_cell.angle_alpha   90.00
_cell.angle_beta   90.00
_cell.angle_gamma   90.00
#
_symmetry.space_group_name_H-M   'P 1'
#
loop_
_entity.id
_entity.type
_entity.pdbx_description
1 polymer ?
#
loop_
_entity_poly.entity_id
_entity_poly.type
_entity_poly.pdbx_seq_one_letter_code
_entity_poly.pdbx_strand_id
1 'polypeptide(L)'
;MSEDGEKVRLRRIEPAIQKFIKVAIPTDLERLRKHQINIEKYQRCRLWDRLHEEHINAGRTVQQLRANMREMEKLCLRVRQEDIPVLQRMINPIKEEASFAVKGFLQLHTASAEELKKQLEGQEDASLTRSATVGGETLYNTEVKDGSQSLIQIQALLPEIPQEENAAESWETLE
;
A
#
# COMPACT_ATOMS: atom_id res chain seq x y z
N MET A 1 -38.35 -10.55 11.26
CA MET A 1 -38.97 -10.01 10.03
C MET A 1 -38.37 -10.76 8.86
N SER A 2 -39.18 -11.51 8.11
CA SER A 2 -38.66 -12.41 7.08
C SER A 2 -38.30 -11.63 5.82
N GLU A 3 -37.02 -11.35 5.63
CA GLU A 3 -36.46 -10.90 4.34
C GLU A 3 -36.44 -12.04 3.31
N ASP A 4 -37.48 -12.87 3.25
CA ASP A 4 -37.60 -13.88 2.20
C ASP A 4 -38.22 -13.19 0.97
N GLY A 5 -37.43 -12.29 0.38
CA GLY A 5 -37.74 -11.71 -0.92
C GLY A 5 -37.95 -12.85 -1.91
N GLU A 6 -39.09 -12.83 -2.59
CA GLU A 6 -39.58 -13.89 -3.48
C GLU A 6 -38.43 -14.56 -4.26
N LYS A 7 -38.08 -15.79 -3.86
CA LYS A 7 -36.97 -16.54 -4.47
C LYS A 7 -37.27 -16.78 -5.94
N VAL A 8 -36.38 -16.31 -6.82
CA VAL A 8 -36.53 -16.40 -8.28
C VAL A 8 -35.78 -17.60 -8.85
N ARG A 9 -36.30 -18.15 -9.94
CA ARG A 9 -35.56 -19.17 -10.73
C ARG A 9 -34.27 -18.58 -11.28
N LEU A 10 -33.20 -19.39 -11.29
CA LEU A 10 -31.87 -18.98 -11.74
C LEU A 10 -31.88 -18.29 -13.11
N ARG A 11 -32.64 -18.82 -14.07
CA ARG A 11 -32.75 -18.28 -15.44
C ARG A 11 -33.10 -16.78 -15.51
N ARG A 12 -33.80 -16.22 -14.51
CA ARG A 12 -34.15 -14.79 -14.49
C ARG A 12 -32.97 -13.89 -14.16
N ILE A 13 -32.06 -14.35 -13.29
CA ILE A 13 -30.92 -13.56 -12.81
C ILE A 13 -29.59 -14.02 -13.41
N GLU A 14 -29.59 -15.17 -14.09
CA GLU A 14 -28.44 -15.75 -14.76
C GLU A 14 -27.71 -14.77 -15.68
N PRO A 15 -28.38 -13.94 -16.52
CA PRO A 15 -27.66 -12.95 -17.34
C PRO A 15 -26.89 -11.93 -16.51
N ALA A 16 -27.44 -11.51 -15.36
CA ALA A 16 -26.77 -10.57 -14.46
C ALA A 16 -25.56 -11.23 -13.79
N ILE A 17 -25.70 -12.47 -13.32
CA ILE A 17 -24.59 -13.25 -12.74
C ILE A 17 -23.48 -13.48 -13.79
N GLN A 18 -23.86 -13.86 -15.00
CA GLN A 18 -22.94 -14.08 -16.12
C GLN A 18 -22.12 -12.83 -16.46
N LYS A 19 -22.69 -11.62 -16.31
CA LYS A 19 -21.94 -10.37 -16.47
C LYS A 19 -20.79 -10.27 -15.47
N PHE A 20 -21.00 -10.67 -14.22
CA PHE A 20 -19.93 -10.67 -13.22
C PHE A 20 -18.87 -11.73 -13.53
N ILE A 21 -19.30 -12.96 -13.85
CA ILE A 21 -18.41 -14.09 -14.13
C ILE A 21 -17.55 -13.84 -15.37
N LYS A 22 -18.13 -13.34 -16.46
CA LYS A 22 -17.45 -13.25 -17.76
C LYS A 22 -16.74 -11.94 -18.00
N VAL A 23 -17.17 -10.86 -17.34
CA VAL A 23 -16.69 -9.51 -17.67
C VAL A 23 -16.13 -8.82 -16.45
N ALA A 24 -16.96 -8.54 -15.44
CA ALA A 24 -16.56 -7.65 -14.34
C ALA A 24 -15.37 -8.21 -13.54
N ILE A 25 -15.49 -9.44 -13.04
CA ILE A 25 -14.45 -10.03 -12.20
C ILE A 25 -13.17 -10.31 -13.00
N PRO A 26 -13.21 -10.96 -14.19
CA PRO A 26 -12.00 -11.17 -14.98
C PRO A 26 -11.26 -9.88 -15.36
N THR A 27 -12.00 -8.80 -15.66
CA THR A 27 -11.40 -7.50 -15.98
C THR A 27 -10.65 -6.91 -14.80
N ASP A 28 -11.25 -6.97 -13.60
CA ASP A 28 -10.62 -6.49 -12.38
C ASP A 28 -9.39 -7.34 -12.01
N LEU A 29 -9.44 -8.66 -12.23
CA LEU A 29 -8.32 -9.57 -11.97
C LEU A 29 -7.13 -9.28 -12.88
N GLU A 30 -7.35 -9.11 -14.19
CA GLU A 30 -6.26 -8.79 -15.11
C GLU A 30 -5.67 -7.40 -14.80
N ARG A 31 -6.51 -6.43 -14.40
CA ARG A 31 -6.03 -5.12 -13.95
C ARG A 31 -5.19 -5.25 -12.67
N LEU A 32 -5.64 -6.03 -11.69
CA LEU A 32 -4.90 -6.26 -10.44
C LEU A 32 -3.54 -6.91 -10.70
N ARG A 33 -3.50 -7.91 -11.60
CA ARG A 33 -2.26 -8.57 -12.02
C ARG A 33 -1.28 -7.58 -12.68
N LYS A 34 -1.76 -6.66 -13.52
CA LYS A 34 -0.94 -5.59 -14.11
C LYS A 34 -0.36 -4.68 -13.04
N HIS A 35 -1.16 -4.28 -12.06
CA HIS A 35 -0.66 -3.47 -10.95
C HIS A 35 0.42 -4.19 -10.14
N GLN A 36 0.30 -5.49 -9.88
CA GLN A 36 1.34 -6.27 -9.19
C GLN A 36 2.68 -6.20 -9.94
N ILE A 37 2.67 -6.41 -11.26
CA ILE A 37 3.88 -6.32 -12.09
C ILE A 37 4.48 -4.90 -12.04
N ASN A 38 3.64 -3.87 -12.10
CA ASN A 38 4.10 -2.49 -12.04
C ASN A 38 4.70 -2.13 -10.67
N ILE A 39 4.08 -2.58 -9.58
CA ILE A 39 4.58 -2.40 -8.21
C ILE A 39 5.98 -3.01 -8.09
N GLU A 40 6.16 -4.27 -8.49
CA GLU A 40 7.47 -4.92 -8.47
C GLU A 40 8.50 -4.22 -9.35
N LYS A 41 8.08 -3.70 -10.51
CA LYS A 41 8.93 -2.94 -11.43
C LYS A 41 9.38 -1.62 -10.79
N TYR A 42 8.45 -0.85 -10.24
CA TYR A 42 8.75 0.48 -9.67
C TYR A 42 9.55 0.38 -8.36
N GLN A 43 9.30 -0.66 -7.56
CA GLN A 43 10.11 -0.97 -6.39
C GLN A 43 11.57 -1.27 -6.77
N ARG A 44 11.81 -2.14 -7.76
CA ARG A 44 13.17 -2.46 -8.23
C ARG A 44 13.90 -1.26 -8.81
N CYS A 45 13.19 -0.38 -9.50
CA CYS A 45 13.75 0.83 -10.10
C CYS A 45 13.83 2.02 -9.13
N ARG A 46 13.41 1.88 -7.86
CA ARG A 46 13.34 2.95 -6.85
C ARG A 46 12.54 4.18 -7.32
N LEU A 47 11.48 3.95 -8.10
CA LEU A 47 10.58 5.00 -8.59
C LEU A 47 9.43 5.22 -7.60
N TRP A 48 9.73 5.86 -6.47
CA TRP A 48 8.82 5.94 -5.31
C TRP A 48 7.49 6.64 -5.60
N ASP A 49 7.49 7.74 -6.35
CA ASP A 49 6.25 8.45 -6.71
C ASP A 49 5.29 7.55 -7.49
N ARG A 50 5.82 6.87 -8.52
CA ARG A 50 5.05 5.94 -9.35
C ARG A 50 4.64 4.70 -8.57
N LEU A 51 5.48 4.21 -7.66
CA LEU A 51 5.15 3.09 -6.79
C LEU A 51 3.96 3.45 -5.89
N HIS A 52 3.98 4.63 -5.27
CA HIS A 52 2.90 5.12 -4.43
C HIS A 52 1.58 5.23 -5.20
N GLU A 53 1.61 5.86 -6.38
CA GLU A 53 0.43 5.96 -7.25
C GLU A 53 -0.12 4.58 -7.64
N GLU A 54 0.74 3.64 -8.01
CA GLU A 54 0.31 2.29 -8.35
C GLU A 54 -0.30 1.55 -7.16
N HIS A 55 0.24 1.72 -5.94
CA HIS A 55 -0.38 1.15 -4.74
C HIS A 55 -1.80 1.67 -4.52
N ILE A 56 -2.03 2.98 -4.70
CA ILE A 56 -3.36 3.57 -4.60
C ILE A 56 -4.29 2.99 -5.69
N ASN A 57 -3.82 2.92 -6.94
CA ASN A 57 -4.61 2.40 -8.05
C ASN A 57 -4.95 0.90 -7.89
N ALA A 58 -4.00 0.12 -7.40
CA ALA A 58 -4.20 -1.27 -7.06
C ALA A 58 -5.22 -1.43 -5.92
N GLY A 59 -5.12 -0.60 -4.87
CA GLY A 59 -6.07 -0.57 -3.78
C GLY A 59 -7.51 -0.30 -4.23
N ARG A 60 -7.69 0.67 -5.15
CA ARG A 60 -9.01 0.93 -5.78
C ARG A 60 -9.52 -0.27 -6.56
N THR A 61 -8.65 -0.95 -7.31
CA THR A 61 -9.01 -2.17 -8.05
C THR A 61 -9.46 -3.30 -7.12
N VAL A 62 -8.77 -3.50 -5.99
CA VAL A 62 -9.18 -4.47 -4.96
C VAL A 62 -10.53 -4.12 -4.36
N GLN A 63 -10.79 -2.83 -4.08
CA GLN A 63 -12.08 -2.38 -3.57
C GLN A 63 -13.20 -2.65 -4.57
N GLN A 64 -12.98 -2.37 -5.86
CA GLN A 64 -13.95 -2.64 -6.93
C GLN A 64 -14.24 -4.14 -7.07
N LEU A 65 -13.20 -4.97 -7.07
CA LEU A 65 -13.33 -6.42 -7.12
C LEU A 65 -14.17 -6.95 -5.95
N ARG A 66 -13.92 -6.46 -4.73
CA ARG A 66 -14.69 -6.83 -3.52
C ARG A 66 -16.14 -6.34 -3.59
N ALA A 67 -16.40 -5.16 -4.16
CA ALA A 67 -17.75 -4.66 -4.37
C ALA A 67 -18.52 -5.54 -5.38
N ASN A 68 -17.92 -5.82 -6.54
CA ASN A 68 -18.48 -6.68 -7.57
C ASN A 68 -18.81 -8.09 -7.03
N MET A 69 -17.90 -8.66 -6.23
CA MET A 69 -18.13 -9.93 -5.55
C MET A 69 -19.34 -9.90 -4.61
N ARG A 70 -19.45 -8.86 -3.76
CA ARG A 70 -20.60 -8.72 -2.84
C ARG A 70 -21.92 -8.53 -3.56
N GLU A 71 -21.94 -7.76 -4.66
CA GLU A 71 -23.14 -7.58 -5.47
C GLU A 71 -23.57 -8.89 -6.12
N MET A 72 -22.62 -9.66 -6.68
CA MET A 72 -22.89 -10.99 -7.21
C MET A 72 -23.44 -11.92 -6.12
N GLU A 73 -22.84 -11.94 -4.93
CA GLU A 73 -23.33 -12.73 -3.79
C GLU A 73 -24.75 -12.34 -3.38
N LYS A 74 -25.06 -11.04 -3.35
CA LYS A 74 -26.42 -10.54 -3.06
C LYS A 74 -27.44 -11.03 -4.09
N LEU A 75 -27.07 -11.12 -5.37
CA LEU A 75 -27.93 -11.71 -6.39
C LEU A 75 -28.15 -13.21 -6.15
N CYS A 76 -27.12 -13.93 -5.68
CA CYS A 76 -27.19 -15.36 -5.39
C CYS A 76 -28.21 -15.70 -4.28
N LEU A 77 -28.35 -14.83 -3.28
CA LEU A 77 -29.30 -15.02 -2.17
C LEU A 77 -30.77 -15.07 -2.63
N ARG A 78 -31.06 -14.55 -3.83
CA ARG A 78 -32.42 -14.51 -4.38
C ARG A 78 -32.80 -15.78 -5.15
N VAL A 79 -31.90 -16.75 -5.26
CA VAL A 79 -32.13 -17.98 -6.04
C VAL A 79 -32.90 -19.02 -5.22
N ARG A 80 -33.79 -19.77 -5.89
CA ARG A 80 -34.50 -20.89 -5.26
C ARG A 80 -33.53 -21.99 -4.83
N GLN A 81 -33.86 -22.70 -3.75
CA GLN A 81 -32.98 -23.71 -3.17
C GLN A 81 -32.60 -24.80 -4.18
N GLU A 82 -33.51 -25.16 -5.09
CA GLU A 82 -33.29 -26.18 -6.13
C GLU A 82 -32.16 -25.81 -7.10
N ASP A 83 -31.97 -24.52 -7.37
CA ASP A 83 -31.01 -24.02 -8.36
C ASP A 83 -29.63 -23.69 -7.73
N ILE A 84 -29.52 -23.70 -6.39
CA ILE A 84 -28.27 -23.37 -5.67
C ILE A 84 -27.08 -24.24 -6.08
N PRO A 85 -27.20 -25.57 -6.24
CA PRO A 85 -26.06 -26.40 -6.64
C PRO A 85 -25.51 -26.04 -8.02
N VAL A 86 -26.39 -25.65 -8.94
CA VAL A 86 -26.02 -25.22 -10.30
C VAL A 86 -25.32 -23.86 -10.22
N LEU A 87 -25.90 -22.93 -9.48
CA LEU A 87 -25.34 -21.60 -9.23
C LEU A 87 -23.92 -21.66 -8.63
N GLN A 88 -23.73 -22.48 -7.58
CA GLN A 88 -22.44 -22.66 -6.94
C GLN A 88 -21.38 -23.20 -7.91
N ARG A 89 -21.74 -24.16 -8.76
CA ARG A 89 -20.81 -24.68 -9.78
C ARG A 89 -20.33 -23.60 -10.75
N MET A 90 -21.19 -22.63 -11.08
CA MET A 90 -20.84 -21.52 -11.97
C MET A 90 -19.97 -20.46 -11.27
N ILE A 91 -20.24 -20.20 -9.99
CA ILE A 91 -19.66 -19.07 -9.26
C ILE A 91 -18.40 -19.44 -8.49
N ASN A 92 -18.28 -20.66 -7.97
CA ASN A 92 -17.14 -21.07 -7.16
C ASN A 92 -15.79 -20.85 -7.88
N PRO A 93 -15.60 -21.20 -9.17
CA PRO A 93 -14.33 -20.99 -9.84
C PRO A 93 -13.87 -19.53 -9.81
N ILE A 94 -14.79 -18.60 -10.10
CA ILE A 94 -14.47 -17.17 -10.14
C ILE A 94 -14.29 -16.59 -8.73
N LYS A 95 -15.01 -17.11 -7.72
CA LYS A 95 -14.83 -16.68 -6.32
C LYS A 95 -13.47 -17.09 -5.78
N GLU A 96 -13.07 -18.34 -6.03
CA GLU A 96 -11.77 -18.86 -5.58
C GLU A 96 -10.64 -18.09 -6.26
N GLU A 97 -10.75 -17.84 -7.58
CA GLU A 97 -9.77 -17.04 -8.31
C GLU A 97 -9.67 -15.60 -7.76
N ALA A 98 -10.81 -14.94 -7.50
CA ALA A 98 -10.80 -13.61 -6.91
C ALA A 98 -10.23 -13.58 -5.50
N SER A 99 -10.58 -14.55 -4.67
CA SER A 99 -10.05 -14.70 -3.31
C SER A 99 -8.52 -14.90 -3.35
N PHE A 100 -8.06 -15.78 -4.24
CA PHE A 100 -6.64 -16.05 -4.44
C PHE A 100 -5.88 -14.80 -4.87
N ALA A 101 -6.39 -14.06 -5.87
CA ALA A 101 -5.74 -12.85 -6.37
C ALA A 101 -5.65 -11.74 -5.31
N VAL A 102 -6.73 -11.51 -4.55
CA VAL A 102 -6.72 -10.52 -3.45
C VAL A 102 -5.73 -10.94 -2.36
N LYS A 103 -5.72 -12.21 -1.97
CA LYS A 103 -4.77 -12.73 -0.98
C LYS A 103 -3.32 -12.57 -1.45
N GLY A 104 -3.05 -12.93 -2.71
CA GLY A 104 -1.72 -12.78 -3.32
C GLY A 104 -1.28 -11.32 -3.35
N PHE A 105 -2.17 -10.38 -3.72
CA PHE A 105 -1.89 -8.96 -3.67
C PHE A 105 -1.53 -8.46 -2.27
N LEU A 106 -2.32 -8.85 -1.25
CA LEU A 106 -2.05 -8.45 0.14
C LEU A 106 -0.73 -9.00 0.66
N GLN A 107 -0.40 -10.25 0.32
CA GLN A 107 0.87 -10.88 0.71
C GLN A 107 2.08 -10.19 0.09
N LEU A 108 2.04 -9.89 -1.22
CA LEU A 108 3.09 -9.14 -1.90
C LEU A 108 3.27 -7.76 -1.26
N HIS A 109 2.18 -7.09 -0.92
CA HIS A 109 2.21 -5.78 -0.28
C HIS A 109 2.89 -5.82 1.10
N THR A 110 2.55 -6.80 1.95
CA THR A 110 3.19 -6.98 3.26
C THR A 110 4.67 -7.31 3.10
N ALA A 111 5.03 -8.21 2.18
CA ALA A 111 6.43 -8.56 1.94
C ALA A 111 7.27 -7.37 1.46
N SER A 112 6.72 -6.56 0.54
CA SER A 112 7.39 -5.34 0.06
C SER A 112 7.58 -4.29 1.17
N ALA A 113 6.61 -4.16 2.08
CA ALA A 113 6.72 -3.24 3.22
C ALA A 113 7.82 -3.67 4.21
N GLU A 114 7.93 -4.97 4.51
CA GLU A 114 8.99 -5.50 5.37
C GLU A 114 10.38 -5.35 4.73
N GLU A 115 10.49 -5.56 3.42
CA GLU A 115 11.75 -5.34 2.69
C GLU A 115 12.20 -3.87 2.77
N LEU A 116 11.27 -2.92 2.61
CA LEU A 116 11.58 -1.50 2.76
C LEU A 116 12.06 -1.17 4.17
N LYS A 117 11.42 -1.74 5.20
CA LYS A 117 11.81 -1.54 6.60
C LYS A 117 13.22 -2.02 6.88
N LYS A 118 13.60 -3.22 6.39
CA LYS A 118 14.97 -3.75 6.53
C LYS A 118 16.02 -2.88 5.86
N GLN A 119 15.71 -2.27 4.72
CA GLN A 119 16.64 -1.35 4.05
C GLN A 119 16.84 -0.06 4.84
N LEU A 120 15.83 0.41 5.57
CA LEU A 120 15.94 1.56 6.47
C LEU A 120 16.81 1.22 7.68
N GLU A 121 16.52 0.11 8.36
CA GLU A 121 17.24 -0.35 9.56
C GLU A 121 18.72 -0.67 9.26
N GLY A 122 19.03 -1.24 8.09
CA GLY A 122 20.41 -1.53 7.67
C GLY A 122 21.23 -0.30 7.25
N GLN A 123 20.60 0.87 7.08
CA GLN A 123 21.29 2.11 6.69
C GLN A 123 21.79 2.91 7.91
N GLU A 124 21.26 2.63 9.10
CA GLU A 124 21.64 3.29 10.36
C GLU A 124 23.05 2.87 10.82
N ASP A 125 23.47 1.63 10.55
CA ASP A 125 24.80 1.12 10.91
C ASP A 125 25.93 1.56 9.95
N ALA A 126 25.61 2.04 8.74
CA ALA A 126 26.61 2.36 7.72
C ALA A 126 26.95 3.85 7.58
N SER A 127 26.21 4.76 8.23
CA SER A 127 26.37 6.21 8.04
C SER A 127 27.10 6.94 9.18
N LEU A 128 27.63 6.22 10.18
CA LEU A 128 28.35 6.79 11.33
C LEU A 128 29.86 6.52 11.31
N THR A 129 30.53 6.58 10.16
CA THR A 129 32.00 6.65 10.17
C THR A 129 32.57 7.28 8.90
N ARG A 130 32.57 8.61 8.80
CA ARG A 130 33.54 9.33 7.94
C ARG A 130 33.66 10.80 8.33
N SER A 131 34.52 11.07 9.30
CA SER A 131 35.46 12.19 9.26
C SER A 131 36.58 11.92 10.26
N ALA A 132 37.54 11.11 9.85
CA ALA A 132 38.87 11.12 10.43
C ALA A 132 39.70 12.17 9.66
N THR A 133 39.81 13.38 10.20
CA THR A 133 40.84 14.32 9.75
C THR A 133 42.10 14.05 10.57
N VAL A 134 42.94 13.15 10.05
CA VAL A 134 44.35 13.03 10.40
C VAL A 134 45.10 14.13 9.64
N GLY A 135 45.91 14.94 10.33
CA GLY A 135 46.91 15.77 9.65
C GLY A 135 47.49 16.92 10.46
N GLY A 136 48.58 16.64 11.19
CA GLY A 136 49.79 17.48 11.20
C GLY A 136 49.88 18.63 12.21
N GLU A 137 50.65 18.39 13.27
CA GLU A 137 51.20 19.42 14.15
C GLU A 137 52.30 20.27 13.46
N THR A 138 52.20 21.59 13.68
CA THR A 138 53.27 22.60 13.91
C THR A 138 54.44 22.73 12.93
N LEU A 139 54.55 23.89 12.23
CA LEU A 139 55.57 24.93 12.50
C LEU A 139 55.68 26.06 11.43
N TYR A 140 55.76 27.30 11.95
CA TYR A 140 56.31 28.59 11.47
C TYR A 140 56.00 29.16 10.05
N ASN A 141 55.41 30.37 10.02
CA ASN A 141 56.02 31.67 9.66
C ASN A 141 55.11 32.66 8.91
N THR A 142 55.26 33.90 9.36
CA THR A 142 55.11 35.18 8.65
C THR A 142 53.71 35.78 8.57
N GLU A 143 53.58 36.85 9.36
CA GLU A 143 52.51 37.81 9.44
C GLU A 143 52.27 38.56 8.12
N VAL A 144 51.02 39.03 8.00
CA VAL A 144 50.58 40.33 7.45
C VAL A 144 49.64 40.25 6.23
N LYS A 145 48.41 40.77 6.48
CA LYS A 145 47.36 41.27 5.57
C LYS A 145 46.48 40.26 4.83
N ASP A 146 45.26 40.05 5.33
CA ASP A 146 44.06 40.81 4.91
C ASP A 146 42.87 40.43 5.81
N GLY A 147 42.02 41.39 6.16
CA GLY A 147 40.98 41.26 7.17
C GLY A 147 39.72 40.55 6.67
N SER A 148 39.49 39.34 7.16
CA SER A 148 38.25 38.55 7.13
C SER A 148 36.99 39.36 7.47
N GLN A 149 35.80 39.00 6.97
CA GLN A 149 34.90 38.06 7.65
C GLN A 149 33.82 37.60 6.64
N SER A 150 33.80 36.30 6.30
CA SER A 150 32.97 35.26 6.92
C SER A 150 31.64 35.07 6.17
N LEU A 151 31.63 34.05 5.31
CA LEU A 151 30.44 33.45 4.73
C LEU A 151 29.61 32.86 5.87
N ILE A 152 28.54 33.56 6.26
CA ILE A 152 27.64 33.14 7.33
C ILE A 152 26.92 31.85 6.88
N GLN A 153 27.40 30.70 7.33
CA GLN A 153 26.62 29.46 7.31
C GLN A 153 25.68 29.51 8.51
N ILE A 154 24.46 30.01 8.30
CA ILE A 154 23.39 29.97 9.30
C ILE A 154 22.96 28.51 9.43
N GLN A 155 23.57 27.77 10.36
CA GLN A 155 22.93 26.59 10.94
C GLN A 155 21.82 27.09 11.85
N ALA A 156 20.58 27.00 11.37
CA ALA A 156 19.42 27.12 12.24
C ALA A 156 19.44 25.92 13.19
N LEU A 157 19.89 26.14 14.43
CA LEU A 157 19.76 25.20 15.53
C LEU A 157 18.25 24.97 15.75
N LEU A 158 17.75 23.79 15.38
CA LEU A 158 16.40 23.39 15.77
C LEU A 158 16.36 23.38 17.31
N PRO A 159 15.34 23.99 17.94
CA PRO A 159 15.24 24.00 19.39
C PRO A 159 15.10 22.56 19.90
N GLU A 160 15.93 22.24 20.88
CA GLU A 160 15.92 20.96 21.59
C GLU A 160 14.60 20.87 22.37
N ILE A 161 13.81 19.82 22.10
CA ILE A 161 12.52 19.60 22.78
C ILE A 161 12.84 19.27 24.24
N PRO A 162 12.36 20.06 25.22
CA PRO A 162 12.60 19.78 26.64
C PRO A 162 12.10 18.37 26.99
N GLN A 163 12.92 17.57 27.66
CA GLN A 163 12.61 16.17 27.99
C GLN A 163 11.48 15.97 29.01
N GLU A 164 10.84 17.04 29.49
CA GLU A 164 9.79 16.95 30.53
C GLU A 164 8.36 17.22 30.03
N GLU A 165 8.13 17.39 28.72
CA GLU A 165 6.76 17.45 28.19
C GLU A 165 6.47 16.21 27.35
N ASN A 166 5.89 15.20 28.02
CA ASN A 166 5.27 14.08 27.34
C ASN A 166 4.10 14.58 26.50
N ALA A 167 4.31 14.73 25.19
CA ALA A 167 3.28 15.17 24.24
C ALA A 167 2.03 14.26 24.20
N ALA A 168 2.02 13.16 24.95
CA ALA A 168 0.86 12.27 25.09
C ALA A 168 -0.28 12.85 25.96
N GLU A 169 -0.05 13.86 26.81
CA GLU A 169 -1.10 14.38 27.71
C GLU A 169 -1.92 15.55 27.12
N SER A 170 -1.55 16.06 25.94
CA SER A 170 -2.16 17.28 25.35
C SER A 170 -3.43 17.03 24.51
N TRP A 171 -4.08 15.87 24.62
CA TRP A 171 -5.35 15.59 23.91
C TRP A 171 -6.58 15.58 24.80
N GLU A 172 -6.45 15.65 26.13
CA GLU A 172 -7.59 15.49 27.05
C GLU A 172 -8.31 16.81 27.40
N THR A 173 -7.91 17.94 26.83
CA THR A 173 -8.51 19.28 27.11
C THR A 173 -9.22 19.94 25.95
N LEU A 174 -9.51 19.21 24.87
CA LEU A 174 -10.38 19.71 23.80
C LEU A 174 -11.82 19.28 24.05
N GLU A 175 -12.50 20.01 24.93
CA GLU A 175 -13.97 20.10 25.01
C GLU A 175 -14.54 20.89 23.81
#